data_AF-A0A1S9TW36-F1
#
_entry.id   AF-A0A1S9TW36-F1
#
_cell.length_a   1.000
_cell.length_b   1.000
_cell.length_c   1.000
_cell.angle_alpha   90.00
_cell.angle_beta   90.00
_cell.angle_gamma   90.00
#
_symmetry.space_group_name_H-M   'P 1'
#
loop_
_entity.id
_entity.type
_entity.pdbx_description
1 polymer ?
#
loop_
_entity_poly.entity_id
_entity_poly.type
_entity_poly.pdbx_seq_one_letter_code
_entity_poly.pdbx_strand_id
1 'polypeptide(L)'
;MKYFTRDWYKEMQLSGFVHFIESIEKCKEIDPDYLQSLKDEVEERKEDLLNYLPETLHSYFYNNTIDSEYPPNELKKLLLEWTADYEKRMTQLDQSYLEYFNSIKKKLPSNVVQLHEFSLHDSVIKVVKCKSEYTLSIVLDCTGTFSDFNKLQVFLQE
;
A
#
# COMPACT_ATOMS: atom_id res chain seq x y z
N MET A 1 7.39 -9.15 9.27
CA MET A 1 7.63 -7.69 9.22
C MET A 1 6.91 -7.05 10.40
N LYS A 2 7.58 -6.22 11.23
CA LYS A 2 6.99 -5.66 12.46
C LYS A 2 6.03 -4.47 12.22
N TYR A 3 6.34 -3.64 11.22
CA TYR A 3 5.61 -2.40 10.93
C TYR A 3 4.62 -2.63 9.79
N PHE A 4 5.10 -2.91 8.59
CA PHE A 4 4.28 -3.12 7.40
C PHE A 4 4.00 -4.62 7.22
N THR A 5 2.86 -5.10 7.75
CA THR A 5 2.43 -6.49 7.62
C THR A 5 1.68 -6.72 6.32
N ARG A 6 1.41 -7.99 5.98
CA ARG A 6 0.53 -8.33 4.85
C ARG A 6 -0.87 -7.75 5.02
N ASP A 7 -1.40 -7.76 6.24
CA ASP A 7 -2.74 -7.22 6.53
C ASP A 7 -2.76 -5.71 6.34
N TRP A 8 -1.72 -5.00 6.78
CA TRP A 8 -1.53 -3.58 6.48
C TRP A 8 -1.49 -3.28 4.99
N TYR A 9 -0.76 -4.09 4.22
CA TYR A 9 -0.71 -3.94 2.78
C TYR A 9 -2.08 -4.14 2.14
N LYS A 10 -2.88 -5.10 2.63
CA LYS A 10 -4.25 -5.31 2.16
C LYS A 10 -5.16 -4.12 2.48
N GLU A 11 -5.15 -3.63 3.72
CA GLU A 11 -5.90 -2.41 4.09
C GLU A 11 -5.51 -1.19 3.24
N MET A 12 -4.22 -1.04 2.91
CA MET A 12 -3.72 0.01 2.02
C MET A 12 -4.28 -0.08 0.61
N GLN A 13 -4.37 -1.29 0.04
CA GLN A 13 -4.99 -1.46 -1.28
C GLN A 13 -6.48 -1.09 -1.23
N LEU A 14 -7.17 -1.47 -0.16
CA LEU A 14 -8.58 -1.15 0.04
C LEU A 14 -8.81 0.35 0.28
N SER A 15 -7.90 1.07 0.94
CA SER A 15 -8.02 2.52 1.12
C SER A 15 -7.99 3.28 -0.20
N GLY A 16 -7.09 2.89 -1.11
CA GLY A 16 -7.07 3.42 -2.47
C GLY A 16 -8.38 3.12 -3.20
N PHE A 17 -8.88 1.89 -3.11
CA PHE A 17 -10.12 1.46 -3.74
C PHE A 17 -11.36 2.22 -3.23
N VAL A 18 -11.52 2.34 -1.92
CA VAL A 18 -12.66 3.01 -1.29
C VAL A 18 -12.74 4.49 -1.67
N HIS A 19 -11.60 5.17 -1.78
CA HIS A 19 -11.55 6.56 -2.24
C HIS A 19 -12.13 6.75 -3.65
N PHE A 20 -12.00 5.75 -4.51
CA PHE A 20 -12.58 5.76 -5.86
C PHE A 20 -14.11 5.64 -5.85
N ILE A 21 -14.69 4.88 -4.91
CA ILE A 21 -16.16 4.78 -4.73
C ILE A 21 -16.74 6.13 -4.30
N GLU A 22 -16.07 6.85 -3.40
CA GLU A 22 -16.47 8.19 -2.96
C GLU A 22 -16.54 9.19 -4.12
N SER A 23 -15.71 8.99 -5.15
CA SER A 23 -15.56 9.88 -6.31
C SER A 23 -16.19 9.37 -7.60
N ILE A 24 -17.07 8.35 -7.53
CA ILE A 24 -17.65 7.68 -8.70
C ILE A 24 -18.28 8.64 -9.73
N GLU A 25 -18.96 9.69 -9.25
CA GLU A 25 -19.58 10.70 -10.10
C GLU A 25 -18.56 11.43 -11.00
N LYS A 26 -17.37 11.74 -10.45
CA LYS A 26 -16.27 12.37 -11.20
C LYS A 26 -15.58 11.38 -12.13
N CYS A 27 -15.42 10.13 -11.69
CA CYS A 27 -14.76 9.09 -12.48
C CYS A 27 -15.56 8.75 -13.74
N LYS A 28 -16.89 8.71 -13.65
CA LYS A 28 -17.78 8.45 -14.79
C LYS A 28 -17.70 9.51 -15.88
N GLU A 29 -17.49 10.78 -15.52
CA GLU A 29 -17.31 11.85 -16.51
C GLU A 29 -16.06 11.63 -17.39
N ILE A 30 -15.07 10.89 -16.87
CA ILE A 30 -13.80 10.63 -17.51
C ILE A 30 -13.83 9.29 -18.26
N ASP A 31 -14.49 8.28 -17.70
CA ASP A 31 -14.60 6.94 -18.25
C ASP A 31 -16.05 6.40 -18.17
N PRO A 32 -16.76 6.29 -19.31
CA PRO A 32 -18.13 5.77 -19.36
C PRO A 32 -18.26 4.30 -18.93
N ASP A 33 -17.20 3.50 -19.08
CA ASP A 33 -17.19 2.07 -18.75
C ASP A 33 -16.80 1.83 -17.27
N TYR A 34 -16.42 2.89 -16.55
CA TYR A 34 -15.97 2.86 -15.17
C TYR A 34 -16.91 2.09 -14.22
N LEU A 35 -18.23 2.23 -14.39
CA LEU A 35 -19.20 1.57 -13.53
C LEU A 35 -19.13 0.04 -13.67
N GLN A 36 -18.84 -0.48 -14.86
CA GLN A 36 -18.68 -1.91 -15.06
C GLN A 36 -17.37 -2.41 -14.45
N SER A 37 -16.27 -1.67 -14.66
CA SER A 37 -14.99 -1.96 -14.01
C SER A 37 -15.11 -1.97 -12.49
N LEU A 38 -15.83 -1.01 -11.91
CA LEU A 38 -16.08 -0.96 -10.47
C LEU A 38 -16.84 -2.19 -9.96
N LYS A 39 -17.87 -2.63 -10.68
CA LYS A 39 -18.64 -3.84 -10.34
C LYS A 39 -17.76 -5.07 -10.31
N ASP A 40 -16.94 -5.23 -11.34
CA ASP A 40 -16.01 -6.35 -11.46
C ASP A 40 -14.99 -6.31 -10.31
N GLU A 41 -14.43 -5.13 -10.01
CA GLU A 41 -13.49 -4.95 -8.90
C GLU A 41 -14.10 -5.22 -7.52
N VAL A 42 -15.35 -4.78 -7.27
CA VAL A 42 -16.09 -5.06 -6.03
C VAL A 42 -16.29 -6.56 -5.85
N GLU A 43 -16.67 -7.29 -6.90
CA GLU A 43 -16.89 -8.73 -6.81
C GLU A 43 -15.55 -9.49 -6.63
N GLU A 44 -14.50 -9.10 -7.34
CA GLU A 44 -13.15 -9.68 -7.17
C GLU A 44 -12.60 -9.49 -5.75
N ARG A 45 -12.86 -8.34 -5.13
CA ARG A 45 -12.31 -7.97 -3.81
C ARG A 45 -13.28 -8.22 -2.66
N LYS A 46 -14.44 -8.80 -2.92
CA LYS A 46 -15.55 -8.93 -1.96
C LYS A 46 -15.15 -9.57 -0.64
N GLU A 47 -14.36 -10.64 -0.69
CA GLU A 47 -13.88 -11.32 0.52
C GLU A 47 -12.99 -10.40 1.36
N ASP A 48 -12.04 -9.71 0.74
CA ASP A 48 -11.17 -8.76 1.44
C ASP A 48 -11.98 -7.55 1.96
N LEU A 49 -12.92 -7.03 1.17
CA LEU A 49 -13.79 -5.93 1.60
C LEU A 49 -14.62 -6.29 2.83
N LEU A 50 -15.19 -7.50 2.88
CA LEU A 50 -15.94 -7.97 4.06
C LEU A 50 -15.03 -8.26 5.26
N ASN A 51 -13.78 -8.67 5.03
CA ASN A 51 -12.84 -8.98 6.11
C ASN A 51 -12.24 -7.72 6.77
N TYR A 52 -11.99 -6.67 6.00
CA TYR A 52 -11.25 -5.49 6.46
C TYR A 52 -12.13 -4.25 6.69
N LEU A 53 -13.28 -4.15 6.02
CA LEU A 53 -14.20 -3.05 6.28
C LEU A 53 -15.12 -3.35 7.48
N PRO A 54 -15.51 -2.32 8.24
CA PRO A 54 -16.49 -2.43 9.31
C PRO A 54 -17.76 -3.16 8.89
N GLU A 55 -18.33 -3.97 9.79
CA GLU A 55 -19.59 -4.69 9.55
C GLU A 55 -20.76 -3.75 9.17
N THR A 56 -20.71 -2.49 9.61
CA THR A 56 -21.68 -1.46 9.21
C THR A 56 -21.73 -1.21 7.70
N LEU A 57 -20.64 -1.50 6.98
CA LEU A 57 -20.56 -1.40 5.53
C LEU A 57 -21.03 -2.68 4.82
N HIS A 58 -21.12 -3.82 5.51
CA HIS A 58 -21.42 -5.13 4.90
C HIS A 58 -22.78 -5.16 4.20
N SER A 59 -23.78 -4.47 4.76
CA SER A 59 -25.12 -4.38 4.17
C SER A 59 -25.10 -3.77 2.75
N TYR A 60 -24.18 -2.84 2.48
CA TYR A 60 -24.02 -2.18 1.18
C TYR A 60 -23.45 -3.10 0.09
N PHE A 61 -22.77 -4.18 0.48
CA PHE A 61 -22.34 -5.25 -0.42
C PHE A 61 -23.49 -6.21 -0.75
N TYR A 62 -24.27 -6.60 0.26
CA TYR A 62 -25.35 -7.57 0.07
C TYR A 62 -26.55 -7.02 -0.73
N ASN A 63 -26.76 -5.70 -0.68
CA ASN A 63 -27.82 -5.03 -1.42
C ASN A 63 -27.34 -4.40 -2.74
N ASN A 64 -26.08 -4.61 -3.15
CA ASN A 64 -25.44 -4.05 -4.35
C ASN A 64 -25.57 -2.52 -4.45
N THR A 65 -25.36 -1.81 -3.33
CA THR A 65 -25.40 -0.34 -3.32
C THR A 65 -24.02 0.31 -3.26
N ILE A 66 -22.97 -0.49 -2.99
CA ILE A 66 -21.58 -0.02 -2.91
C ILE A 66 -20.99 0.40 -4.27
N ASP A 67 -21.43 -0.26 -5.31
CA ASP A 67 -21.12 -0.09 -6.74
C ASP A 67 -22.25 0.61 -7.50
N SER A 68 -23.18 1.25 -6.77
CA SER A 68 -24.26 2.03 -7.35
C SER A 68 -23.70 3.26 -8.05
N GLU A 69 -24.30 3.61 -9.20
CA GLU A 69 -24.01 4.86 -9.92
C GLU A 69 -24.18 6.11 -9.03
N TYR A 70 -25.10 6.03 -8.06
CA TYR A 70 -25.35 7.05 -7.06
C TYR A 70 -25.30 6.41 -5.67
N PRO A 71 -24.11 6.28 -5.06
CA PRO A 71 -24.00 5.67 -3.74
C PRO A 71 -24.68 6.59 -2.71
N PRO A 72 -25.40 6.01 -1.73
CA PRO A 72 -26.06 6.80 -0.69
C PRO A 72 -25.09 7.74 0.04
N ASN A 73 -25.54 8.92 0.44
CA ASN A 73 -24.71 9.86 1.21
C ASN A 73 -24.20 9.27 2.53
N GLU A 74 -24.99 8.38 3.15
CA GLU A 74 -24.57 7.65 4.34
C GLU A 74 -23.39 6.71 4.05
N LEU A 75 -23.43 5.97 2.94
CA LEU A 75 -22.31 5.14 2.49
C LEU A 75 -21.05 5.99 2.26
N LYS A 76 -21.16 7.08 1.49
CA LYS A 76 -20.03 7.98 1.22
C LYS A 76 -19.41 8.49 2.53
N LYS A 77 -20.24 8.83 3.52
CA LYS A 77 -19.78 9.27 4.84
C LYS A 77 -19.04 8.18 5.60
N LEU A 78 -19.57 6.96 5.63
CA LEU A 78 -18.93 5.82 6.31
C LEU A 78 -17.58 5.45 5.69
N LEU A 79 -17.49 5.50 4.35
CA LEU A 79 -16.24 5.29 3.61
C LEU A 79 -15.22 6.38 3.95
N LEU A 80 -15.63 7.65 4.00
CA LEU A 80 -14.76 8.77 4.37
C LEU A 80 -14.23 8.65 5.81
N GLU A 81 -15.10 8.26 6.75
CA GLU A 81 -14.72 8.04 8.14
C GLU A 81 -13.70 6.90 8.28
N TRP A 82 -13.90 5.81 7.54
CA TRP A 82 -12.97 4.68 7.53
C TRP A 82 -11.63 5.06 6.89
N THR A 83 -11.64 5.76 5.75
CA THR A 83 -10.42 6.24 5.08
C THR A 83 -9.62 7.17 6.00
N ALA A 84 -10.28 8.12 6.68
CA ALA A 84 -9.63 9.03 7.62
C ALA A 84 -9.03 8.30 8.84
N ASP A 85 -9.72 7.26 9.36
CA ASP A 85 -9.17 6.42 10.43
C ASP A 85 -7.93 5.65 9.94
N TYR A 86 -8.00 5.04 8.77
CA TYR A 86 -6.89 4.33 8.15
C TYR A 86 -5.67 5.25 7.98
N GLU A 87 -5.84 6.44 7.40
CA GLU A 87 -4.77 7.43 7.20
C GLU A 87 -4.11 7.85 8.53
N LYS A 88 -4.92 8.02 9.58
CA LYS A 88 -4.43 8.33 10.92
C LYS A 88 -3.59 7.19 11.48
N ARG A 89 -4.05 5.93 11.36
CA ARG A 89 -3.29 4.76 11.83
C ARG A 89 -2.00 4.57 11.02
N MET A 90 -2.03 4.83 9.70
CA MET A 90 -0.83 4.81 8.85
C MET A 90 0.19 5.87 9.27
N THR A 91 -0.25 7.10 9.53
CA THR A 91 0.62 8.18 10.00
C THR A 91 1.31 7.80 11.31
N GLN A 92 0.59 7.16 12.24
CA GLN A 92 1.15 6.67 13.50
C GLN A 92 2.16 5.52 13.30
N LEU A 93 1.87 4.61 12.38
CA LEU A 93 2.73 3.49 12.04
C LEU A 93 4.05 3.99 11.42
N ASP A 94 3.96 4.89 10.45
CA ASP A 94 5.11 5.50 9.77
C ASP A 94 5.98 6.27 10.77
N GLN A 95 5.36 7.06 11.65
CA GLN A 95 6.09 7.77 12.70
C GLN A 95 6.85 6.79 13.62
N SER A 96 6.18 5.73 14.07
CA SER A 96 6.79 4.72 14.94
C SER A 96 7.92 3.96 14.26
N TYR A 97 7.78 3.70 12.95
CA TYR A 97 8.81 3.09 12.12
C TYR A 97 10.04 4.01 12.00
N LEU A 98 9.82 5.28 11.64
CA LEU A 98 10.89 6.26 11.44
C LEU A 98 11.64 6.55 12.74
N GLU A 99 10.94 6.68 13.87
CA GLU A 99 11.55 6.84 15.20
C GLU A 99 12.48 5.68 15.53
N TYR A 100 12.00 4.44 15.32
CA TYR A 100 12.82 3.26 15.56
C TYR A 100 14.02 3.19 14.62
N PHE A 101 13.81 3.38 13.31
CA PHE A 101 14.89 3.41 12.32
C PHE A 101 15.98 4.42 12.73
N ASN A 102 15.59 5.65 13.05
CA ASN A 102 16.52 6.70 13.49
C ASN A 102 17.27 6.32 14.78
N SER A 103 16.61 5.64 15.72
CA SER A 103 17.24 5.18 16.97
C SER A 103 18.36 4.14 16.75
N ILE A 104 18.24 3.31 15.70
CA ILE A 104 19.22 2.26 15.38
C ILE A 104 20.14 2.60 14.22
N LYS A 105 19.86 3.67 13.46
CA LYS A 105 20.56 4.05 12.22
C LYS A 105 22.08 4.01 12.33
N LYS A 106 22.65 4.52 13.43
CA LYS A 106 24.11 4.55 13.66
C LYS A 106 24.75 3.16 13.87
N LYS A 107 23.93 2.15 14.18
CA LYS A 107 24.36 0.76 14.38
C LYS A 107 24.19 -0.09 13.12
N LEU A 108 23.52 0.44 12.09
CA LEU A 108 23.28 -0.28 10.85
C LEU A 108 24.47 -0.12 9.89
N PRO A 109 24.77 -1.14 9.06
CA PRO A 109 25.70 -1.00 7.95
C PRO A 109 25.28 0.12 6.99
N SER A 110 26.24 0.86 6.42
CA SER A 110 25.97 2.00 5.55
C SER A 110 25.08 1.65 4.35
N ASN A 111 25.29 0.49 3.73
CA ASN A 111 24.50 0.01 2.62
C ASN A 111 23.04 -0.34 3.00
N VAL A 112 22.76 -0.63 4.28
CA VAL A 112 21.40 -0.85 4.78
C VAL A 112 20.72 0.48 5.07
N VAL A 113 21.46 1.47 5.56
CA VAL A 113 20.94 2.84 5.71
C VAL A 113 20.56 3.43 4.35
N GLN A 114 21.40 3.22 3.34
CA GLN A 114 21.15 3.65 1.96
C GLN A 114 19.88 3.05 1.35
N LEU A 115 19.53 1.79 1.67
CA LEU A 115 18.28 1.19 1.21
C LEU A 115 17.04 1.98 1.63
N HIS A 116 17.06 2.54 2.84
CA HIS A 116 15.96 3.34 3.38
C HIS A 116 15.98 4.77 2.85
N GLU A 117 17.16 5.39 2.77
CA GLU A 117 17.29 6.79 2.37
C GLU A 117 17.07 7.02 0.87
N PHE A 118 17.36 6.00 0.05
CA PHE A 118 17.11 6.08 -1.38
C PHE A 118 15.74 5.51 -1.73
N SER A 119 15.01 6.27 -2.53
CA SER A 119 13.80 5.77 -3.19
C SER A 119 14.22 4.71 -4.20
N LEU A 120 14.13 3.45 -3.79
CA LEU A 120 14.37 2.27 -4.63
C LEU A 120 13.09 1.82 -5.35
N HIS A 121 12.06 2.67 -5.36
CA HIS A 121 10.91 2.53 -6.23
C HIS A 121 11.41 2.32 -7.66
N ASP A 122 10.89 1.29 -8.33
CA ASP A 122 11.26 0.85 -9.69
C ASP A 122 12.67 0.26 -9.86
N SER A 123 13.40 0.01 -8.77
CA SER A 123 14.65 -0.74 -8.86
C SER A 123 14.42 -2.22 -9.22
N VAL A 124 15.30 -2.78 -10.04
CA VAL A 124 15.21 -4.16 -10.51
C VAL A 124 16.33 -4.99 -9.90
N ILE A 125 15.96 -6.08 -9.22
CA ILE A 125 16.94 -7.07 -8.73
C ILE A 125 17.57 -7.77 -9.94
N LYS A 126 18.88 -7.59 -10.13
CA LYS A 126 19.64 -8.30 -11.19
C LYS A 126 20.28 -9.58 -10.69
N VAL A 127 20.79 -9.55 -9.46
CA VAL A 127 21.58 -10.65 -8.91
C VAL A 127 21.29 -10.77 -7.42
N VAL A 128 21.05 -12.01 -6.98
CA VAL A 128 21.04 -12.41 -5.57
C VAL A 128 22.09 -13.50 -5.40
N LYS A 129 23.03 -13.30 -4.47
CA LYS A 129 24.13 -14.23 -4.18
C LYS A 129 24.27 -14.43 -2.68
N CYS A 130 24.16 -15.67 -2.23
CA CYS A 130 24.62 -16.04 -0.89
C CYS A 130 26.15 -16.08 -0.91
N LYS A 131 26.79 -15.19 -0.14
CA LYS A 131 28.26 -15.17 0.01
C LYS A 131 28.73 -16.10 1.12
N SER A 132 27.91 -16.29 2.14
CA SER A 132 28.11 -17.21 3.26
C SER A 132 26.76 -17.57 3.88
N GLU A 133 26.77 -18.41 4.91
CA GLU A 133 25.57 -18.78 5.69
C GLU A 133 24.82 -17.55 6.23
N TYR A 134 25.54 -16.48 6.57
CA TYR A 134 24.98 -15.28 7.20
C TYR A 134 25.12 -14.02 6.34
N THR A 135 25.41 -14.15 5.05
CA THR A 135 25.60 -12.96 4.20
C THR A 135 24.96 -13.12 2.84
N LEU A 136 23.94 -12.31 2.61
CA LEU A 136 23.27 -12.17 1.31
C LEU A 136 23.78 -10.91 0.61
N SER A 137 24.13 -11.05 -0.67
CA SER A 137 24.45 -9.92 -1.54
C SER A 137 23.39 -9.76 -2.61
N ILE A 138 22.82 -8.56 -2.70
CA ILE A 138 21.81 -8.20 -3.70
C ILE A 138 22.37 -7.07 -4.56
N VAL A 139 22.25 -7.20 -5.87
CA VAL A 139 22.59 -6.15 -6.83
C VAL A 139 21.31 -5.64 -7.48
N LEU A 140 21.07 -4.36 -7.30
CA LEU A 140 19.95 -3.63 -7.85
C LEU A 140 20.42 -2.80 -9.04
N ASP A 141 19.65 -2.84 -10.11
CA ASP A 141 19.67 -1.88 -11.19
C ASP A 141 18.71 -0.75 -10.85
N CYS A 142 19.24 0.46 -10.82
CA CYS A 142 18.54 1.66 -10.37
C CYS A 142 18.36 2.69 -11.49
N THR A 143 18.59 2.34 -12.76
CA THR A 143 18.48 3.30 -13.87
C THR A 143 17.07 3.88 -14.05
N GLY A 144 16.04 3.17 -13.56
CA GLY A 144 14.64 3.62 -13.62
C GLY A 144 14.18 4.39 -12.38
N THR A 145 15.02 4.55 -11.36
CA THR A 145 14.63 5.19 -10.11
C THR A 145 14.96 6.68 -10.12
N PHE A 146 14.45 7.42 -9.13
CA PHE A 146 14.79 8.83 -8.91
C PHE A 146 16.15 9.02 -8.20
N SER A 147 17.01 8.00 -8.21
CA SER A 147 18.30 8.05 -7.52
C SER A 147 19.41 8.61 -8.44
N ASP A 148 20.40 9.27 -7.85
CA ASP A 148 21.59 9.77 -8.57
C ASP A 148 22.59 8.67 -8.98
N PHE A 149 22.21 7.39 -8.85
CA PHE A 149 23.04 6.25 -9.16
C PHE A 149 22.25 5.19 -9.93
N ASN A 150 22.94 4.49 -10.82
CA ASN A 150 22.35 3.46 -11.67
C ASN A 150 22.45 2.04 -11.09
N LYS A 151 23.21 1.86 -10.00
CA LYS A 151 23.45 0.53 -9.42
C LYS A 151 23.69 0.64 -7.93
N LEU A 152 23.03 -0.22 -7.16
CA LEU A 152 23.26 -0.39 -5.73
C LEU A 152 23.60 -1.84 -5.43
N GLN A 153 24.63 -2.07 -4.60
CA GLN A 153 24.94 -3.38 -4.06
C GLN A 153 24.75 -3.38 -2.55
N VAL A 154 23.90 -4.27 -2.08
CA VAL A 154 23.53 -4.39 -0.67
C VAL A 154 24.06 -5.69 -0.11
N PHE A 155 24.58 -5.62 1.10
CA PHE A 155 24.94 -6.75 1.94
C PHE A 155 24.01 -6.80 3.15
N LEU A 156 23.27 -7.89 3.27
CA LEU A 156 22.47 -8.18 4.46
C LEU A 156 23.22 -9.21 5.29
N GLN A 157 23.41 -8.92 6.56
CA GLN A 157 24.01 -9.82 7.55
C GLN A 157 22.95 -10.13 8.59
N GLU A 158 22.71 -11.42 8.83
CA GLU A 158 21.95 -11.92 9.98
C GLU A 158 22.86 -12.08 11.20
#